data_AF-A0A1G2T8Y4-F1
#
_entry.id   AF-A0A1G2T8Y4-F1
#
_cell.length_a   1.000
_cell.length_b   1.000
_cell.length_c   1.000
_cell.angle_alpha   90.00
_cell.angle_beta   90.00
_cell.angle_gamma   90.00
#
_symmetry.space_group_name_H-M   'P 1'
#
loop_
_entity.id
_entity.type
_entity.pdbx_description
1 polymer ?
#
loop_
_entity_poly.entity_id
_entity_poly.type
_entity_poly.pdbx_seq_one_letter_code
_entity_poly.pdbx_strand_id
1 'polypeptide(L)'
;MKKSLVSIQKESLHIKEITDLINRDPDLRIIRDRNLVLRYRKHFKQGGQKVVLVGGVYDMLHDGHAGYLLRCLKLGDILIVALDDDALTRKRKNDPRKPFDSEMDRARMLCFACLAHIVTFRSIDEHPYDLIKLLRPDILVTSETTADVSNRDRKLLKPYCGEVIVLPPQSSNSTTAKFKRFAEMQGSAMAEKMLSAMNELFKPLNITFNAVETKNDKRVS
;
A
#
# COMPACT_ATOMS: atom_id res chain seq x y z
N MET A 1 -17.53 -27.29 -22.01
CA MET A 1 -16.56 -28.31 -21.51
C MET A 1 -16.74 -28.48 -20.00
N LYS A 2 -17.33 -29.58 -19.54
CA LYS A 2 -17.52 -29.87 -18.10
C LYS A 2 -16.22 -30.50 -17.57
N LYS A 3 -15.43 -29.77 -16.76
CA LYS A 3 -14.43 -30.40 -15.88
C LYS A 3 -15.18 -31.40 -14.98
N SER A 4 -14.67 -32.62 -14.80
CA SER A 4 -15.35 -33.66 -14.00
C SER A 4 -15.46 -33.23 -12.53
N LEU A 5 -16.54 -33.58 -11.83
CA LEU A 5 -16.72 -33.26 -10.40
C LEU A 5 -15.53 -33.73 -9.54
N VAL A 6 -14.94 -34.87 -9.90
CA VAL A 6 -13.75 -35.44 -9.26
C VAL A 6 -12.53 -34.52 -9.42
N SER A 7 -12.30 -33.96 -10.62
CA SER A 7 -11.21 -32.99 -10.84
C SER A 7 -11.42 -31.68 -10.06
N ILE A 8 -12.67 -31.22 -9.94
CA ILE A 8 -13.01 -30.00 -9.20
C ILE A 8 -12.80 -30.21 -7.70
N GLN A 9 -13.23 -31.35 -7.17
CA GLN A 9 -13.01 -31.70 -5.76
C GLN A 9 -11.53 -31.86 -5.44
N LYS A 10 -10.75 -32.52 -6.31
CA LYS A 10 -9.30 -32.68 -6.13
C LYS A 10 -8.55 -31.35 -6.21
N GLU A 11 -8.91 -30.46 -7.15
CA GLU A 11 -8.40 -29.07 -7.19
C GLU A 11 -8.75 -28.32 -5.89
N SER A 12 -9.99 -28.44 -5.39
CA SER A 12 -10.45 -27.73 -4.19
C SER A 12 -9.78 -28.22 -2.89
N LEU A 13 -9.58 -29.55 -2.75
CA LEU A 13 -8.84 -30.15 -1.64
C LEU A 13 -7.40 -29.65 -1.59
N HIS A 14 -6.71 -29.63 -2.74
CA HIS A 14 -5.36 -29.10 -2.83
C HIS A 14 -5.30 -27.61 -2.49
N ILE A 15 -6.27 -26.80 -2.93
CA ILE A 15 -6.31 -25.37 -2.59
C ILE A 15 -6.53 -25.17 -1.08
N LYS A 16 -7.37 -25.99 -0.44
CA LYS A 16 -7.63 -25.89 1.00
C LYS A 16 -6.36 -26.15 1.81
N GLU A 17 -5.60 -27.18 1.46
CA GLU A 17 -4.29 -27.48 2.07
C GLU A 17 -3.33 -26.30 1.91
N ILE A 18 -3.28 -25.68 0.73
CA ILE A 18 -2.41 -24.53 0.54
C ILE A 18 -2.93 -23.29 1.30
N THR A 19 -4.25 -23.11 1.40
CA THR A 19 -4.85 -22.02 2.19
C THR A 19 -4.47 -22.16 3.67
N ASP A 20 -4.53 -23.38 4.21
CA ASP A 20 -4.10 -23.66 5.59
C ASP A 20 -2.58 -23.40 5.77
N LEU A 21 -1.78 -23.71 4.76
CA LEU A 21 -0.34 -23.45 4.77
C LEU A 21 -0.03 -21.94 4.71
N ILE A 22 -0.74 -21.20 3.85
CA ILE A 22 -0.68 -19.73 3.72
C ILE A 22 -1.06 -19.04 5.04
N ASN A 23 -1.96 -19.64 5.80
CA ASN A 23 -2.33 -19.11 7.11
C ASN A 23 -1.22 -19.28 8.15
N ARG A 24 -0.39 -20.33 8.03
CA ARG A 24 0.72 -20.66 8.96
C ARG A 24 2.02 -19.94 8.64
N ASP A 25 2.35 -19.79 7.36
CA ASP A 25 3.55 -19.10 6.90
C ASP A 25 3.17 -17.80 6.17
N PRO A 26 3.43 -16.63 6.79
CA PRO A 26 3.11 -15.34 6.19
C PRO A 26 3.77 -15.11 4.82
N ASP A 27 4.94 -15.67 4.54
CA ASP A 27 5.62 -15.46 3.25
C ASP A 27 4.85 -16.09 2.08
N LEU A 28 4.10 -17.17 2.34
CA LEU A 28 3.26 -17.81 1.33
C LEU A 28 2.03 -16.99 0.94
N ARG A 29 1.69 -15.95 1.72
CA ARG A 29 0.66 -14.97 1.33
C ARG A 29 1.13 -14.07 0.20
N ILE A 30 2.44 -14.00 -0.08
CA ILE A 30 3.02 -13.18 -1.15
C ILE A 30 3.01 -13.98 -2.46
N ILE A 31 2.13 -13.61 -3.39
CA ILE A 31 1.89 -14.37 -4.63
C ILE A 31 2.05 -13.45 -5.85
N ARG A 32 3.14 -13.68 -6.59
CA ARG A 32 3.40 -13.03 -7.89
C ARG A 32 2.71 -13.73 -9.06
N ASP A 33 2.62 -15.06 -9.03
CA ASP A 33 1.96 -15.81 -10.10
C ASP A 33 0.46 -15.50 -10.16
N ARG A 34 0.06 -14.79 -11.22
CA ARG A 34 -1.34 -14.41 -11.47
C ARG A 34 -2.26 -15.61 -11.59
N ASN A 35 -1.78 -16.71 -12.15
CA ASN A 35 -2.60 -17.92 -12.28
C ASN A 35 -2.93 -18.50 -10.91
N LEU A 36 -1.97 -18.47 -9.99
CA LEU A 36 -2.16 -18.92 -8.62
C LEU A 36 -3.13 -17.99 -7.86
N VAL A 37 -3.00 -16.66 -7.98
CA VAL A 37 -3.98 -15.72 -7.39
C VAL A 37 -5.40 -15.98 -7.92
N LEU A 38 -5.55 -16.23 -9.23
CA LEU A 38 -6.84 -16.53 -9.84
C LEU A 38 -7.42 -17.86 -9.36
N ARG A 39 -6.58 -18.87 -9.14
CA ARG A 39 -6.98 -20.14 -8.55
C ARG A 39 -7.55 -19.93 -7.14
N TYR A 40 -6.87 -19.16 -6.29
CA TYR A 40 -7.40 -18.82 -4.96
C TYR A 40 -8.71 -18.03 -5.03
N ARG A 41 -8.76 -16.99 -5.86
CA ARG A 41 -9.98 -16.20 -6.07
C ARG A 41 -11.16 -17.07 -6.50
N LYS A 42 -10.92 -18.06 -7.37
CA LYS A 42 -11.95 -19.00 -7.81
C LYS A 42 -12.40 -19.90 -6.66
N HIS A 43 -11.46 -20.44 -5.89
CA HIS A 43 -11.76 -21.27 -4.73
C HIS A 43 -12.60 -20.53 -3.69
N PHE A 44 -12.20 -19.32 -3.30
CA PHE A 44 -12.95 -18.51 -2.34
C PHE A 44 -14.39 -18.26 -2.78
N LYS A 45 -14.62 -17.97 -4.07
CA LYS A 45 -15.97 -17.82 -4.60
C LYS A 45 -16.79 -19.10 -4.62
N GLN A 46 -16.16 -20.24 -4.90
CA GLN A 46 -16.83 -21.53 -4.79
C GLN A 46 -17.21 -21.84 -3.35
N GLY A 47 -16.42 -21.37 -2.38
CA GLY A 47 -16.74 -21.41 -0.95
C GLY A 47 -17.72 -20.32 -0.48
N GLY A 48 -18.22 -19.46 -1.38
CA GLY A 48 -19.14 -18.37 -1.02
C GLY A 48 -18.50 -17.19 -0.28
N GLN A 49 -17.16 -17.14 -0.20
CA GLN A 49 -16.42 -16.09 0.49
C GLN A 49 -16.34 -14.82 -0.37
N LYS A 50 -16.55 -13.68 0.26
CA LYS A 50 -16.50 -12.35 -0.34
C LYS A 50 -15.06 -11.84 -0.41
N VAL A 51 -14.57 -11.60 -1.63
CA VAL A 51 -13.21 -11.15 -1.89
C VAL A 51 -13.15 -9.63 -2.04
N VAL A 52 -12.36 -9.00 -1.17
CA VAL A 52 -12.03 -7.58 -1.16
C VAL A 52 -10.70 -7.36 -1.85
N LEU A 53 -10.62 -6.38 -2.75
CA LEU A 53 -9.38 -5.95 -3.40
C LEU A 53 -9.08 -4.51 -3.03
N VAL A 54 -7.84 -4.24 -2.63
CA VAL A 54 -7.35 -2.89 -2.36
C VAL A 54 -5.94 -2.71 -2.91
N GLY A 55 -5.69 -1.60 -3.60
CA GLY A 55 -4.37 -1.27 -4.15
C GLY A 55 -3.63 -0.23 -3.30
N GLY A 56 -2.30 -0.24 -3.35
CA GLY A 56 -1.50 0.82 -2.70
C GLY A 56 -0.02 0.54 -2.62
N VAL A 57 0.73 1.55 -2.13
CA VAL A 57 2.18 1.46 -1.93
C VAL A 57 2.52 0.86 -0.56
N TYR A 58 1.87 1.32 0.51
CA TYR A 58 2.11 0.87 1.90
C TYR A 58 3.59 0.99 2.37
N ASP A 59 4.27 2.06 1.94
CA ASP A 59 5.66 2.40 2.31
C ASP A 59 5.79 2.79 3.79
N MET A 60 6.80 2.27 4.50
CA MET A 60 7.00 2.50 5.94
C MET A 60 5.71 2.23 6.73
N LEU A 61 5.27 0.97 6.75
CA LEU A 61 3.99 0.56 7.32
C LEU A 61 3.75 1.21 8.71
N HIS A 62 2.59 1.84 8.88
CA HIS A 62 2.26 2.56 10.10
C HIS A 62 0.76 2.49 10.41
N ASP A 63 0.37 3.07 11.54
CA ASP A 63 -0.99 3.14 12.09
C ASP A 63 -2.08 3.55 11.07
N GLY A 64 -1.81 4.53 10.21
CA GLY A 64 -2.72 4.96 9.14
C GLY A 64 -2.97 3.88 8.08
N HIS A 65 -1.91 3.19 7.64
CA HIS A 65 -2.01 2.05 6.74
C HIS A 65 -2.75 0.89 7.40
N ALA A 66 -2.35 0.53 8.63
CA ALA A 66 -2.96 -0.56 9.39
C ALA A 66 -4.45 -0.31 9.64
N GLY A 67 -4.82 0.87 10.11
CA GLY A 67 -6.22 1.25 10.35
C GLY A 67 -7.06 1.23 9.07
N TYR A 68 -6.48 1.59 7.93
CA TYR A 68 -7.17 1.51 6.64
C TYR A 68 -7.38 0.07 6.18
N LEU A 69 -6.34 -0.77 6.23
CA LEU A 69 -6.44 -2.18 5.86
C LEU A 69 -7.36 -2.97 6.80
N LEU A 70 -7.39 -2.64 8.10
CA LEU A 70 -8.36 -3.20 9.05
C LEU A 70 -9.80 -2.83 8.70
N ARG A 71 -10.06 -1.64 8.14
CA ARG A 71 -11.39 -1.32 7.60
C ARG A 71 -11.70 -2.17 6.37
N CYS A 72 -10.74 -2.36 5.47
CA CYS A 72 -10.91 -3.24 4.30
C CYS A 72 -11.22 -4.69 4.70
N LEU A 73 -10.52 -5.23 5.72
CA LEU A 73 -10.73 -6.58 6.25
C LEU A 73 -12.15 -6.80 6.78
N LYS A 74 -12.86 -5.74 7.22
CA LYS A 74 -14.24 -5.83 7.72
C LYS A 74 -15.29 -5.90 6.61
N LEU A 75 -14.92 -5.65 5.35
CA LEU A 75 -15.86 -5.56 4.24
C LEU A 75 -16.17 -6.94 3.61
N GLY A 76 -15.32 -7.93 3.84
CA GLY A 76 -15.48 -9.29 3.31
C GLY A 76 -14.60 -10.29 4.03
N ASP A 77 -14.56 -11.51 3.51
CA ASP A 77 -13.88 -12.64 4.16
C ASP A 77 -12.41 -12.73 3.79
N ILE A 78 -12.06 -12.32 2.57
CA ILE A 78 -10.70 -12.40 2.03
C ILE A 78 -10.27 -11.04 1.55
N LEU A 79 -9.10 -10.58 2.02
CA LEU A 79 -8.47 -9.34 1.55
C LEU A 79 -7.25 -9.65 0.69
N ILE A 80 -7.34 -9.25 -0.58
CA ILE A 80 -6.23 -9.22 -1.52
C ILE A 80 -5.69 -7.79 -1.59
N VAL A 81 -4.42 -7.62 -1.28
CA VAL A 81 -3.70 -6.36 -1.46
C VAL A 81 -2.93 -6.40 -2.77
N ALA A 82 -3.21 -5.45 -3.66
CA ALA A 82 -2.47 -5.21 -4.89
C ALA A 82 -1.39 -4.15 -4.64
N LEU A 83 -0.21 -4.60 -4.22
CA LEU A 83 0.94 -3.79 -3.86
C LEU A 83 1.61 -3.21 -5.11
N ASP A 84 1.85 -1.90 -5.12
CA ASP A 84 2.61 -1.26 -6.19
C ASP A 84 4.07 -1.72 -6.15
N ASP A 85 4.62 -2.14 -7.29
CA ASP A 85 6.05 -2.40 -7.43
C ASP A 85 6.87 -1.10 -7.21
N ASP A 86 8.18 -1.23 -7.05
CA ASP A 86 9.03 -0.09 -6.75
C ASP A 86 9.07 0.93 -7.91
N ALA A 87 8.97 0.47 -9.16
CA ALA A 87 9.02 1.33 -10.35
C ALA A 87 7.76 2.17 -10.51
N LEU A 88 6.59 1.54 -10.38
CA LEU A 88 5.27 2.17 -10.35
C LEU A 88 5.18 3.17 -9.21
N THR A 89 5.72 2.82 -8.04
CA THR A 89 5.77 3.73 -6.90
C THR A 89 6.58 4.99 -7.21
N ARG A 90 7.79 4.87 -7.76
CA ARG A 90 8.62 6.01 -8.20
C ARG A 90 7.88 6.91 -9.17
N LYS A 91 7.31 6.32 -10.22
CA LYS A 91 6.53 7.03 -11.25
C LYS A 91 5.34 7.76 -10.65
N ARG A 92 4.57 7.09 -9.80
CA ARG A 92 3.36 7.62 -9.18
C ARG A 92 3.63 8.75 -8.19
N LYS A 93 4.70 8.64 -7.41
CA LYS A 93 5.12 9.67 -6.44
C LYS A 93 5.92 10.80 -7.09
N ASN A 94 6.33 10.62 -8.35
CA ASN A 94 7.26 11.49 -9.05
C ASN A 94 8.53 11.77 -8.22
N ASP A 95 9.05 10.73 -7.56
CA ASP A 95 10.25 10.81 -6.72
C ASP A 95 11.07 9.52 -6.88
N PRO A 96 12.29 9.57 -7.45
CA PRO A 96 13.13 8.40 -7.64
C PRO A 96 13.65 7.80 -6.33
N ARG A 97 13.58 8.53 -5.21
CA ARG A 97 14.04 8.08 -3.89
C ARG A 97 12.96 7.30 -3.12
N LYS A 98 11.78 7.12 -3.70
CA LYS A 98 10.67 6.34 -3.14
C LYS A 98 10.55 4.98 -3.84
N PRO A 99 9.95 3.95 -3.23
CA PRO A 99 9.65 3.84 -1.80
C PRO A 99 10.94 3.78 -0.95
N PHE A 100 10.80 3.90 0.38
CA PHE A 100 11.92 3.66 1.30
C PHE A 100 12.12 2.15 1.50
N ASP A 101 11.03 1.42 1.69
CA ASP A 101 11.05 -0.03 1.81
C ASP A 101 10.91 -0.68 0.42
N SER A 102 11.70 -1.71 0.14
CA SER A 102 11.57 -2.48 -1.10
C SER A 102 10.17 -3.09 -1.22
N GLU A 103 9.72 -3.40 -2.44
CA GLU A 103 8.41 -4.04 -2.65
C GLU A 103 8.25 -5.36 -1.88
N MET A 104 9.35 -6.11 -1.68
CA MET A 104 9.32 -7.35 -0.91
C MET A 104 9.24 -7.08 0.60
N ASP A 105 9.92 -6.05 1.11
CA ASP A 105 9.85 -5.71 2.52
C ASP A 105 8.47 -5.17 2.88
N ARG A 106 7.89 -4.33 2.01
CA ARG A 106 6.50 -3.86 2.14
C ARG A 106 5.52 -5.04 2.14
N ALA A 107 5.69 -6.00 1.21
CA ALA A 107 4.85 -7.19 1.14
C ALA A 107 4.94 -8.03 2.42
N ARG A 108 6.16 -8.32 2.89
CA ARG A 108 6.39 -9.06 4.14
C ARG A 108 5.77 -8.36 5.33
N MET A 109 5.92 -7.05 5.44
CA MET A 109 5.34 -6.31 6.55
C MET A 109 3.81 -6.39 6.58
N LEU A 110 3.15 -6.34 5.43
CA LEU A 110 1.70 -6.56 5.33
C LEU A 110 1.30 -7.97 5.79
N CYS A 111 2.09 -8.99 5.43
CA CYS A 111 1.86 -10.37 5.81
C CYS A 111 2.09 -10.62 7.31
N PHE A 112 3.22 -10.15 7.86
CA PHE A 112 3.58 -10.29 9.28
C PHE A 112 2.59 -9.56 10.19
N ALA A 113 2.13 -8.37 9.79
CA ALA A 113 1.10 -7.64 10.50
C ALA A 113 -0.31 -8.24 10.35
N CYS A 114 -0.47 -9.33 9.58
CA CYS A 114 -1.75 -9.96 9.26
C CYS A 114 -2.78 -9.00 8.65
N LEU A 115 -2.31 -8.04 7.84
CA LEU A 115 -3.14 -7.02 7.21
C LEU A 115 -3.59 -7.39 5.79
N ALA A 116 -3.23 -8.59 5.31
CA ALA A 116 -3.62 -9.13 4.02
C ALA A 116 -3.68 -10.67 4.09
N HIS A 117 -4.64 -11.26 3.39
CA HIS A 117 -4.71 -12.71 3.17
C HIS A 117 -3.83 -13.11 1.98
N ILE A 118 -3.83 -12.27 0.93
CA ILE A 118 -2.95 -12.40 -0.22
C ILE A 118 -2.36 -11.04 -0.54
N VAL A 119 -1.05 -10.97 -0.72
CA VAL A 119 -0.34 -9.83 -1.30
C VAL A 119 0.06 -10.22 -2.72
N THR A 120 -0.43 -9.47 -3.71
CA THR A 120 -0.01 -9.58 -5.10
C THR A 120 0.45 -8.22 -5.59
N PHE A 121 1.06 -8.14 -6.76
CA PHE A 121 1.74 -6.92 -7.20
C PHE A 121 0.96 -6.19 -8.28
N ARG A 122 1.31 -4.93 -8.56
CA ARG A 122 0.93 -4.19 -9.77
C ARG A 122 2.22 -3.69 -10.40
N SER A 123 2.40 -3.96 -11.68
CA SER A 123 3.59 -3.54 -12.41
C SER A 123 3.41 -2.16 -13.03
N ILE A 124 4.51 -1.42 -13.19
CA ILE A 124 4.56 -0.19 -13.98
C ILE A 124 4.09 -0.36 -15.44
N ASP A 125 4.25 -1.57 -15.99
CA ASP A 125 3.93 -1.92 -17.37
C ASP A 125 2.48 -2.42 -17.54
N GLU A 126 1.72 -2.54 -16.44
CA GLU A 126 0.32 -2.96 -16.45
C GLU A 126 -0.63 -1.74 -16.41
N HIS A 127 -1.79 -1.83 -17.04
CA HIS A 127 -2.81 -0.82 -16.84
C HIS A 127 -3.34 -0.94 -15.39
N PRO A 128 -3.61 0.17 -14.68
CA PRO A 128 -4.13 0.14 -13.29
C PRO A 128 -5.40 -0.70 -13.06
N TYR A 129 -6.10 -1.08 -14.12
CA TYR A 129 -7.38 -1.77 -14.10
C TYR A 129 -7.26 -3.24 -14.49
N ASP A 130 -6.13 -3.68 -15.04
CA ASP A 130 -6.00 -5.03 -15.58
C ASP A 130 -6.19 -6.08 -14.49
N LEU A 131 -5.54 -5.88 -13.34
CA LEU A 131 -5.70 -6.76 -12.19
C LEU A 131 -7.15 -6.77 -11.66
N ILE A 132 -7.83 -5.62 -11.68
CA ILE A 132 -9.22 -5.49 -11.22
C ILE A 132 -10.16 -6.24 -12.16
N LYS A 133 -10.01 -6.03 -13.47
CA LYS A 133 -10.78 -6.70 -14.53
C LYS A 133 -10.54 -8.20 -14.53
N LEU A 134 -9.31 -8.63 -14.22
CA LEU A 134 -8.89 -10.01 -14.16
C LEU A 134 -9.46 -10.73 -12.93
N LEU A 135 -9.28 -10.16 -11.73
CA LEU A 135 -9.74 -10.77 -10.48
C LEU A 135 -11.25 -10.69 -10.30
N ARG A 136 -11.89 -9.64 -10.81
CA ARG A 136 -13.31 -9.32 -10.60
C ARG A 136 -13.72 -9.45 -9.13
N PRO A 137 -13.22 -8.56 -8.26
CA PRO A 137 -13.46 -8.65 -6.82
C PRO A 137 -14.93 -8.42 -6.49
N ASP A 138 -15.39 -8.98 -5.38
CA ASP A 138 -16.74 -8.72 -4.89
C ASP A 138 -16.83 -7.30 -4.32
N ILE A 139 -15.74 -6.82 -3.71
CA ILE A 139 -15.59 -5.42 -3.28
C ILE A 139 -14.25 -4.87 -3.75
N LEU A 140 -14.28 -3.75 -4.48
CA LEU A 140 -13.11 -2.92 -4.74
C LEU A 140 -13.09 -1.75 -3.75
N VAL A 141 -12.02 -1.64 -2.97
CA VAL A 141 -11.83 -0.51 -2.05
C VAL A 141 -10.92 0.54 -2.69
N THR A 142 -11.38 1.78 -2.69
CA THR A 142 -10.63 2.96 -3.13
C THR A 142 -10.59 4.00 -2.03
N SER A 143 -9.64 4.93 -2.09
CA SER A 143 -9.59 6.08 -1.18
C SER A 143 -10.08 7.33 -1.91
N GLU A 144 -10.67 8.27 -1.17
CA GLU A 144 -11.06 9.60 -1.67
C GLU A 144 -9.89 10.40 -2.22
N THR A 145 -8.68 10.18 -1.71
CA THR A 145 -7.47 10.95 -2.06
C THR A 145 -6.52 10.22 -2.99
N THR A 146 -6.82 8.96 -3.33
CA THR A 146 -5.99 8.20 -4.27
C THR A 146 -6.23 8.75 -5.68
N ALA A 147 -5.24 9.47 -6.21
CA ALA A 147 -5.27 10.05 -7.56
C ALA A 147 -5.53 9.01 -8.67
N ASP A 148 -5.34 7.72 -8.39
CA ASP A 148 -5.36 6.64 -9.36
C ASP A 148 -6.76 6.18 -9.79
N VAL A 149 -7.81 6.51 -9.04
CA VAL A 149 -9.18 6.09 -9.37
C VAL A 149 -10.14 7.26 -9.18
N SER A 150 -10.33 8.04 -10.25
CA SER A 150 -11.31 9.11 -10.30
C SER A 150 -12.74 8.58 -10.20
N ASN A 151 -13.70 9.46 -9.96
CA ASN A 151 -15.12 9.10 -10.02
C ASN A 151 -15.53 8.52 -11.39
N ARG A 152 -14.85 8.90 -12.47
CA ARG A 152 -15.05 8.31 -13.81
C ARG A 152 -14.58 6.85 -13.84
N ASP A 153 -13.42 6.59 -13.25
CA ASP A 153 -12.81 5.25 -13.22
C ASP A 153 -13.63 4.28 -12.39
N ARG A 154 -14.20 4.75 -11.27
CA ARG A 154 -15.14 3.96 -10.45
C ARG A 154 -16.34 3.50 -11.26
N LYS A 155 -16.87 4.33 -12.16
CA LYS A 155 -17.96 3.96 -13.07
C LYS A 155 -17.52 2.91 -14.10
N LEU A 156 -16.31 3.06 -14.66
CA LEU A 156 -15.75 2.11 -15.63
C LEU A 156 -15.44 0.73 -15.01
N LEU A 157 -15.11 0.69 -13.72
CA LEU A 157 -14.78 -0.54 -13.00
C LEU A 157 -16.02 -1.26 -12.44
N LYS A 158 -17.16 -0.57 -12.34
CA LYS A 158 -18.42 -1.12 -11.80
C LYS A 158 -18.85 -2.45 -12.44
N PRO A 159 -18.73 -2.69 -13.76
CA PRO A 159 -19.08 -3.98 -14.35
C PRO A 159 -18.17 -5.14 -13.93
N TYR A 160 -16.96 -4.83 -13.46
CA TYR A 160 -15.95 -5.81 -13.08
C TYR A 160 -15.95 -6.12 -11.58
N CYS A 161 -16.65 -5.32 -10.76
CA CYS A 161 -16.69 -5.48 -9.31
C CYS A 161 -18.14 -5.71 -8.86
N GLY A 162 -18.35 -6.40 -7.74
CA GLY A 162 -19.69 -6.45 -7.12
C GLY A 162 -20.10 -5.09 -6.57
N GLU A 163 -19.19 -4.49 -5.79
CA GLU A 163 -19.36 -3.18 -5.17
C GLU A 163 -18.03 -2.39 -5.22
N VAL A 164 -18.14 -1.06 -5.26
CA VAL A 164 -16.98 -0.16 -5.13
C VAL A 164 -17.19 0.70 -3.88
N ILE A 165 -16.35 0.47 -2.86
CA ILE A 165 -16.40 1.21 -1.60
C ILE A 165 -15.29 2.25 -1.59
N VAL A 166 -15.65 3.45 -1.13
CA VAL A 166 -14.74 4.58 -1.03
C VAL A 166 -14.53 4.85 0.45
N LEU A 167 -13.30 4.72 0.92
CA LEU A 167 -12.94 5.01 2.29
C LEU A 167 -12.25 6.38 2.39
N PRO A 168 -12.38 7.07 3.53
CA PRO A 168 -11.62 8.28 3.78
C PRO A 168 -10.12 7.98 3.79
N PRO A 169 -9.28 8.99 3.52
CA PRO A 169 -7.83 8.85 3.44
C PRO A 169 -7.19 8.20 4.66
N GLN A 170 -6.00 7.65 4.42
CA GLN A 170 -5.15 7.01 5.43
C GLN A 170 -4.51 8.04 6.38
N SER A 171 -5.31 8.63 7.27
CA SER A 171 -4.90 9.56 8.35
C SER A 171 -4.18 10.86 7.93
N SER A 172 -4.02 11.77 8.90
CA SER A 172 -3.16 12.97 8.79
C SER A 172 -1.65 12.65 8.82
N ASN A 173 -1.26 11.42 9.16
CA ASN A 173 0.12 11.01 9.46
C ASN A 173 0.78 10.25 8.30
N SER A 174 0.91 10.86 7.13
CA SER A 174 1.56 10.22 5.97
C SER A 174 3.06 9.94 6.19
N THR A 175 3.62 8.95 5.47
CA THR A 175 5.08 8.69 5.43
C THR A 175 5.86 9.96 5.11
N THR A 176 5.36 10.79 4.19
CA THR A 176 5.95 12.10 3.86
C THR A 176 5.94 13.05 5.04
N ALA A 177 4.84 13.12 5.80
CA ALA A 177 4.74 13.98 6.98
C ALA A 177 5.69 13.53 8.10
N LYS A 178 5.81 12.21 8.35
CA LYS A 178 6.76 11.66 9.33
C LYS A 178 8.20 11.94 8.93
N PHE A 179 8.54 11.75 7.65
CA PHE A 179 9.87 12.06 7.15
C PHE A 179 10.19 13.55 7.19
N LYS A 180 9.24 14.42 6.81
CA LYS A 180 9.40 15.87 6.90
C LYS A 180 9.70 16.29 8.34
N ARG A 181 8.94 15.77 9.30
CA ARG A 181 9.17 16.02 10.73
C ARG A 181 10.55 15.52 11.19
N PHE A 182 10.97 14.33 10.77
CA PHE A 182 12.31 13.81 11.08
C PHE A 182 13.42 14.69 10.47
N ALA A 183 13.27 15.09 9.20
CA ALA A 183 14.22 15.97 8.53
C ALA A 183 14.29 17.36 9.17
N GLU A 184 13.17 17.91 9.65
CA GLU A 184 13.12 19.16 10.42
C GLU A 184 13.86 19.04 11.75
N MET A 185 13.71 17.91 12.47
CA MET A 185 14.44 17.64 13.71
C MET A 185 15.95 17.48 13.50
N GLN A 186 16.37 16.80 12.43
CA GLN A 186 17.80 16.63 12.13
C GLN A 186 18.41 17.91 11.55
N GLY A 187 17.65 18.64 10.73
CA GLY A 187 18.06 19.91 10.15
C GLY A 187 18.27 20.99 11.22
N SER A 188 17.38 21.08 12.22
CA SER A 188 17.55 21.98 13.36
C SER A 188 18.77 21.61 14.20
N ALA A 189 18.96 20.34 14.54
CA ALA A 189 20.15 19.90 15.29
C ALA A 189 21.47 20.16 14.53
N MET A 190 21.49 19.98 13.21
CA MET A 190 22.65 20.29 12.37
C MET A 190 22.87 21.80 12.26
N ALA A 191 21.80 22.59 12.09
CA ALA A 191 21.86 24.04 12.01
C ALA A 191 22.36 24.66 13.32
N GLU A 192 21.93 24.17 14.48
CA GLU A 192 22.43 24.60 15.79
C GLU A 192 23.93 24.35 15.94
N LYS A 193 24.40 23.15 15.56
CA LYS A 193 25.83 22.82 15.57
C LYS A 193 26.64 23.71 14.63
N MET A 194 26.11 23.98 13.44
CA MET A 194 26.75 24.85 12.46
C MET A 194 26.79 26.30 12.94
N LEU A 195 25.70 26.80 13.55
CA LEU A 195 25.63 28.14 14.14
C LEU A 195 26.62 28.28 15.31
N SER A 196 26.71 27.27 16.18
CA SER A 196 27.70 27.23 17.27
C SER A 196 29.13 27.25 16.73
N ALA A 197 29.44 26.47 15.70
CA ALA A 197 30.76 26.43 15.09
C ALA A 197 31.11 27.78 14.41
N MET A 198 30.15 28.40 13.72
CA MET A 198 30.32 29.72 13.11
C MET A 198 30.54 30.80 14.18
N ASN A 199 29.76 30.79 15.27
CA ASN A 199 29.92 31.75 16.36
C ASN A 199 31.28 31.64 17.06
N GLU A 200 31.81 30.43 17.26
CA GLU A 200 33.16 30.26 17.78
C GLU A 200 34.25 30.68 16.78
N LEU A 201 34.09 30.37 15.49
CA LEU A 201 35.04 30.75 14.44
C LEU A 201 35.16 32.26 14.25
N PHE A 202 34.04 32.98 14.32
CA PHE A 202 33.98 34.43 14.08
C PHE A 202 34.01 35.28 15.35
N LYS A 203 34.13 34.65 16.53
CA LYS A 203 34.29 35.30 17.83
C LYS A 203 35.41 36.35 17.88
N PRO A 204 36.61 36.12 17.30
CA PRO A 204 37.68 37.12 17.29
C PRO A 204 37.36 38.36 16.45
N LEU A 205 36.41 38.25 15.52
CA LEU A 205 35.96 39.32 14.65
C LEU A 205 34.76 40.09 15.25
N ASN A 206 34.32 39.72 16.46
CA ASN A 206 33.16 40.31 17.13
C ASN A 206 31.85 40.22 16.31
N ILE A 207 31.75 39.18 15.47
CA ILE A 207 30.57 38.88 14.65
C ILE A 207 29.80 37.73 15.32
N THR A 208 28.48 37.87 15.43
CA THR A 208 27.61 36.83 15.98
C THR A 208 26.45 36.55 15.02
N PHE A 209 26.21 35.26 14.77
CA PHE A 209 25.15 34.74 13.95
C PHE A 209 24.02 34.22 14.83
N ASN A 210 22.77 34.56 14.48
CA ASN A 210 21.56 34.08 15.15
C ASN A 210 20.69 33.30 14.16
N ALA A 211 19.96 32.30 14.65
CA ALA A 211 18.96 31.61 13.86
C ALA A 211 17.82 32.59 13.50
N VAL A 212 17.41 32.59 12.23
CA VAL A 212 16.24 33.34 11.76
C VAL A 212 15.08 32.37 11.66
N GLU A 213 14.05 32.54 12.48
CA GLU A 213 12.82 31.77 12.34
C GLU A 213 12.08 32.19 11.06
N THR A 214 12.05 31.30 10.06
CA THR A 214 11.14 31.47 8.93
C THR A 214 9.74 31.09 9.40
N LYS A 215 8.90 32.10 9.68
CA LYS A 215 7.45 31.86 9.80
C LYS A 215 6.99 31.21 8.49
N ASN A 216 6.58 29.95 8.56
CA ASN A 216 5.88 29.27 7.46
C ASN A 216 4.64 30.11 7.12
N ASP A 217 4.73 30.89 6.05
CA ASP A 217 3.61 31.63 5.49
C ASP A 217 2.59 30.58 5.01
N LYS A 218 1.49 30.43 5.77
CA LYS A 218 0.34 29.62 5.39
C LYS A 218 -0.34 30.29 4.20
N ARG A 219 0.18 30.10 2.99
CA ARG A 219 -0.60 30.31 1.76
C ARG A 219 -1.23 29.00 1.36
N VAL A 220 -2.38 28.74 1.97
CA VAL A 220 -3.43 27.93 1.38
C VAL A 220 -4.19 28.86 0.44
N SER A 221 -4.10 28.60 -0.85
CA SER A 221 -5.09 29.00 -1.86
C SER A 221 -5.23 27.84 -2.83
#